data_AF-A0A3A4TYH6-F1
#
_entry.id   AF-A0A3A4TYH6-F1
#
_cell.length_a   1.000
_cell.length_b   1.000
_cell.length_c   1.000
_cell.angle_alpha   90.00
_cell.angle_beta   90.00
_cell.angle_gamma   90.00
#
_symmetry.space_group_name_H-M   'P 1'
#
loop_
_entity.id
_entity.type
_entity.pdbx_description
1 polymer ?
#
loop_
_entity_poly.entity_id
_entity_poly.type
_entity_poly.pdbx_seq_one_letter_code
_entity_poly.pdbx_strand_id
1 'polypeptide(L)'
;MSRRATVTRTRGSVHWVGYLGEEIPCAVDRRRNGRRGATGRVLPGDEVEIERQSDGTYVISDTRPRRNELAWARTHGRSPVSAANVDCMVIVESAVKPEFNRRVVDRLLAAAKRRGTGALVVVTKCDLTDESLVRSQVARLAEEGVDVVPTSAVSGAGLAAVRARLRGRISAIVGRPGVGKSRLVRALYPGHDPEADPAIATRRAELHPVPGGGYVVL
;
A
#
# COMPACT_ATOMS: atom_id res chain seq x y z
N MET A 1 -21.87 12.39 -18.42
CA MET A 1 -20.51 12.02 -18.84
C MET A 1 -19.84 11.29 -17.70
N SER A 2 -19.29 10.10 -17.94
CA SER A 2 -18.54 9.35 -16.93
C SER A 2 -17.18 9.99 -16.68
N ARG A 3 -16.67 9.91 -15.46
CA ARG A 3 -15.38 10.48 -15.04
C ARG A 3 -14.53 9.42 -14.34
N ARG A 4 -13.21 9.47 -14.51
CA ARG A 4 -12.30 8.51 -13.89
C ARG A 4 -12.04 8.86 -12.43
N ALA A 5 -12.05 7.87 -11.56
CA ALA A 5 -11.70 8.01 -10.15
C ALA A 5 -10.99 6.74 -9.64
N THR A 6 -10.35 6.83 -8.48
CA THR A 6 -9.72 5.67 -7.81
C THR A 6 -10.47 5.38 -6.52
N VAL A 7 -10.84 4.13 -6.29
CA VAL A 7 -11.47 3.71 -5.02
C VAL A 7 -10.43 3.79 -3.91
N THR A 8 -10.68 4.61 -2.89
CA THR A 8 -9.79 4.78 -1.74
C THR A 8 -10.13 3.83 -0.61
N ARG A 9 -11.43 3.61 -0.39
CA ARG A 9 -11.94 2.79 0.72
C ARG A 9 -13.29 2.16 0.39
N THR A 10 -13.56 1.00 0.99
CA THR A 10 -14.84 0.30 0.85
C THR A 10 -15.48 -0.02 2.21
N ARG A 11 -16.76 0.32 2.40
CA ARG A 11 -17.55 -0.08 3.58
C ARG A 11 -18.96 -0.52 3.16
N GLY A 12 -19.22 -1.83 3.27
CA GLY A 12 -20.52 -2.39 2.90
C GLY A 12 -20.78 -2.20 1.41
N SER A 13 -21.87 -1.52 1.07
CA SER A 13 -22.26 -1.16 -0.30
C SER A 13 -21.74 0.19 -0.77
N VAL A 14 -21.05 0.95 0.10
CA VAL A 14 -20.53 2.28 -0.21
C VAL A 14 -19.03 2.21 -0.43
N HIS A 15 -18.58 2.86 -1.50
CA HIS A 15 -17.19 2.95 -1.91
C HIS A 15 -16.80 4.41 -2.02
N TRP A 16 -15.76 4.79 -1.30
CA TRP A 16 -15.20 6.13 -1.37
C TRP A 16 -14.24 6.18 -2.54
N VAL A 17 -14.34 7.23 -3.36
CA VAL A 17 -13.47 7.43 -4.52
C VAL A 17 -12.76 8.76 -4.41
N GLY A 18 -11.47 8.77 -4.69
CA GLY A 18 -10.68 9.98 -4.86
C GLY A 18 -10.95 10.57 -6.24
N TYR A 19 -11.53 11.77 -6.28
CA TYR A 19 -11.86 12.48 -7.50
C TYR A 19 -11.64 14.00 -7.32
N LEU A 20 -10.78 14.60 -8.15
CA LEU A 20 -10.39 16.01 -8.08
C LEU A 20 -9.86 16.47 -6.70
N GLY A 21 -9.20 15.57 -5.96
CA GLY A 21 -8.67 15.88 -4.63
C GLY A 21 -9.69 15.75 -3.50
N GLU A 22 -10.95 15.44 -3.82
CA GLU A 22 -12.00 15.15 -2.85
C GLU A 22 -12.26 13.65 -2.75
N GLU A 23 -12.76 13.23 -1.59
CA GLU A 23 -13.22 11.85 -1.37
C GLU A 23 -14.76 11.81 -1.42
N ILE A 24 -15.30 11.15 -2.44
CA ILE A 24 -16.75 11.13 -2.70
C ILE A 24 -17.31 9.73 -2.42
N PRO A 25 -18.37 9.59 -1.60
CA PRO A 25 -19.04 8.32 -1.42
C PRO A 25 -19.87 7.96 -2.65
N CYS A 26 -19.67 6.75 -3.18
CA CYS A 26 -20.37 6.23 -4.34
C CYS A 26 -20.96 4.85 -4.05
N ALA A 27 -22.21 4.64 -4.47
CA ALA A 27 -22.79 3.30 -4.57
C ALA A 27 -22.42 2.67 -5.92
N VAL A 28 -22.44 1.34 -6.00
CA VAL A 28 -22.27 0.63 -7.27
C VAL A 28 -23.59 0.55 -8.01
N ASP A 29 -23.64 1.06 -9.24
CA ASP A 29 -24.75 0.81 -10.15
C ASP A 29 -24.64 -0.61 -10.73
N ARG A 30 -25.27 -1.58 -10.05
CA ARG A 30 -25.23 -2.99 -10.43
C ARG A 30 -25.85 -3.31 -11.79
N ARG A 31 -26.64 -2.41 -12.38
CA ARG A 31 -27.22 -2.63 -13.72
C ARG A 31 -26.18 -2.41 -14.81
N ARG A 32 -25.19 -1.57 -14.55
CA ARG A 32 -24.17 -1.14 -15.51
C ARG A 32 -22.78 -1.69 -15.18
N ASN A 33 -22.42 -1.73 -13.90
CA ASN A 33 -21.17 -2.30 -13.43
C ASN A 33 -21.15 -3.81 -13.73
N GLY A 34 -20.30 -4.26 -14.64
CA GLY A 34 -20.37 -5.62 -15.18
C GLY A 34 -20.22 -5.69 -16.69
N ARG A 35 -20.76 -4.70 -17.39
CA ARG A 35 -20.99 -4.78 -18.84
C ARG A 35 -19.72 -4.59 -19.68
N ARG A 36 -18.63 -4.09 -19.10
CA ARG A 36 -17.39 -3.73 -19.82
C ARG A 36 -16.11 -4.34 -19.22
N GLY A 37 -16.24 -5.41 -18.42
CA GLY A 37 -15.09 -6.15 -17.88
C GLY A 37 -14.96 -6.14 -16.36
N ALA A 38 -16.09 -6.17 -15.63
CA ALA A 38 -16.05 -6.04 -14.17
C ALA A 38 -15.25 -7.16 -13.50
N THR A 39 -14.37 -6.73 -12.61
CA THR A 39 -13.66 -7.59 -11.67
C THR A 39 -14.47 -7.71 -10.37
N GLY A 40 -15.26 -8.77 -10.22
CA GLY A 40 -15.88 -9.20 -8.95
C GLY A 40 -16.29 -8.09 -7.96
N ARG A 41 -15.82 -8.19 -6.71
CA ARG A 41 -16.00 -7.16 -5.67
C ARG A 41 -15.17 -5.91 -6.00
N VAL A 42 -15.67 -4.71 -5.71
CA VAL A 42 -14.87 -3.47 -5.78
C VAL A 42 -13.87 -3.43 -4.62
N LEU A 43 -12.62 -3.08 -4.92
CA LEU A 43 -11.50 -3.01 -3.99
C LEU A 43 -10.89 -1.60 -3.93
N PRO A 44 -10.30 -1.23 -2.78
CA PRO A 44 -9.36 -0.12 -2.73
C PRO A 44 -8.27 -0.27 -3.80
N GLY A 45 -8.00 0.79 -4.55
CA GLY A 45 -7.09 0.83 -5.70
C GLY A 45 -7.76 0.51 -7.05
N ASP A 46 -9.03 0.08 -7.09
CA ASP A 46 -9.74 -0.06 -8.36
C ASP A 46 -9.88 1.30 -9.06
N GLU A 47 -9.59 1.31 -10.35
CA GLU A 47 -9.93 2.42 -11.23
C GLU A 47 -11.39 2.26 -11.67
N VAL A 48 -12.19 3.30 -11.47
CA VAL A 48 -13.63 3.26 -11.71
C VAL A 48 -14.10 4.44 -12.55
N GLU A 49 -15.20 4.23 -13.25
CA GLU A 49 -15.95 5.30 -13.92
C GLU A 49 -17.13 5.72 -13.05
N ILE A 50 -17.14 6.98 -12.62
CA ILE A 50 -18.22 7.56 -11.84
C ILE A 50 -19.12 8.46 -12.69
N GLU A 51 -20.39 8.47 -12.35
CA GLU A 51 -21.39 9.34 -12.98
C GLU A 51 -22.19 10.09 -11.93
N ARG A 52 -22.37 11.39 -12.17
CA ARG A 52 -23.24 12.23 -11.35
C ARG A 52 -24.70 11.96 -11.71
N GLN A 53 -25.52 11.71 -10.70
CA GLN A 53 -26.96 11.53 -10.80
C GLN A 53 -27.70 12.88 -10.74
N SER A 54 -28.99 12.87 -11.06
CA SER A 54 -29.84 14.08 -11.03
C SER A 54 -30.02 14.66 -9.62
N ASP A 55 -29.93 13.82 -8.59
CA ASP A 55 -29.98 14.22 -7.18
C ASP A 55 -28.63 14.77 -6.66
N GLY A 56 -27.61 14.85 -7.52
CA GLY A 56 -26.28 15.34 -7.21
C GLY A 56 -25.32 14.29 -6.64
N THR A 57 -25.78 13.08 -6.35
CA THR A 57 -24.93 11.97 -5.89
C THR A 57 -24.07 11.40 -7.01
N TYR A 58 -23.07 10.58 -6.67
CA TYR A 58 -22.25 9.86 -7.63
C TYR A 58 -22.43 8.35 -7.48
N VAL A 59 -22.39 7.64 -8.61
CA VAL A 59 -22.40 6.17 -8.64
C VAL A 59 -21.21 5.64 -9.44
N ILE A 60 -20.69 4.49 -9.04
CA ILE A 60 -19.75 3.72 -9.84
C ILE A 60 -20.55 3.02 -10.94
N SER A 61 -20.34 3.47 -12.17
CA SER A 61 -20.99 2.95 -13.37
C SER A 61 -20.24 1.76 -13.97
N ASP A 62 -18.92 1.69 -13.79
CA ASP A 62 -18.07 0.61 -14.27
C ASP A 62 -16.75 0.52 -13.48
N THR A 63 -16.21 -0.69 -13.35
CA THR A 63 -14.89 -0.96 -12.76
C THR A 63 -13.96 -1.48 -13.83
N ARG A 64 -12.79 -0.85 -13.95
CA ARG A 64 -11.83 -1.20 -14.99
C ARG A 64 -11.05 -2.48 -14.68
N PRO A 65 -10.53 -3.16 -15.71
CA PRO A 65 -9.65 -4.31 -15.52
C PRO A 65 -8.46 -3.98 -14.60
N ARG A 66 -8.21 -4.86 -13.64
CA ARG A 66 -7.07 -4.74 -12.72
C ARG A 66 -5.77 -5.12 -13.40
N ARG A 67 -4.71 -4.35 -13.16
CA ARG A 67 -3.33 -4.77 -13.44
C ARG A 67 -2.89 -5.89 -12.51
N ASN A 68 -3.28 -5.79 -11.25
CA ASN A 68 -3.03 -6.80 -10.22
C ASN A 68 -4.01 -6.68 -9.06
N GLU A 69 -4.05 -7.72 -8.22
CA GLU A 69 -4.68 -7.70 -6.91
C GLU A 69 -3.67 -8.28 -5.92
N LEU A 70 -3.22 -7.46 -4.97
CA LEU A 70 -2.45 -7.94 -3.83
C LEU A 70 -3.40 -8.38 -2.74
N ALA A 71 -3.22 -9.60 -2.25
CA ALA A 71 -3.86 -10.06 -1.02
C ALA A 71 -2.77 -10.55 -0.06
N TRP A 72 -2.73 -9.97 1.14
CA TRP A 72 -1.78 -10.35 2.18
C TRP A 72 -2.50 -10.78 3.45
N ALA A 73 -1.94 -11.82 4.07
CA ALA A 73 -2.49 -12.43 5.27
C ALA A 73 -2.37 -11.48 6.46
N ARG A 74 -3.40 -11.51 7.30
CA ARG A 74 -3.39 -10.84 8.60
C ARG A 74 -2.64 -11.71 9.62
N THR A 75 -2.14 -11.10 10.68
CA THR A 75 -1.79 -11.83 11.90
C THR A 75 -3.05 -12.53 12.44
N HIS A 76 -2.92 -13.75 12.97
CA HIS A 76 -3.99 -14.52 13.65
C HIS A 76 -5.20 -14.96 12.77
N GLY A 77 -4.96 -15.64 11.65
CA GLY A 77 -6.01 -16.46 10.99
C GLY A 77 -7.21 -15.71 10.40
N ARG A 78 -7.14 -14.38 10.26
CA ARG A 78 -8.23 -13.57 9.70
C ARG A 78 -8.13 -13.48 8.17
N SER A 79 -9.26 -13.22 7.52
CA SER A 79 -9.34 -13.05 6.06
C SER A 79 -8.31 -12.05 5.55
N PRO A 80 -7.61 -12.36 4.45
CA PRO A 80 -6.58 -11.49 3.90
C PRO A 80 -7.18 -10.14 3.49
N VAL A 81 -6.39 -9.09 3.70
CA VAL A 81 -6.69 -7.76 3.19
C VAL A 81 -6.31 -7.74 1.71
N SER A 82 -7.08 -7.03 0.87
CA SER A 82 -6.82 -6.97 -0.57
C SER A 82 -6.92 -5.56 -1.12
N ALA A 83 -6.02 -5.23 -2.03
CA ALA A 83 -6.01 -3.98 -2.78
C ALA A 83 -5.65 -4.26 -4.25
N ALA A 84 -6.24 -3.48 -5.14
CA ALA A 84 -6.03 -3.57 -6.58
C ALA A 84 -5.00 -2.55 -7.06
N ASN A 85 -4.42 -2.80 -8.23
CA ASN A 85 -3.53 -1.88 -8.94
C ASN A 85 -2.38 -1.35 -8.06
N VAL A 86 -1.83 -2.21 -7.20
CA VAL A 86 -0.69 -1.86 -6.37
C VAL A 86 0.58 -1.86 -7.21
N ASP A 87 1.34 -0.77 -7.16
CA ASP A 87 2.57 -0.62 -7.93
C ASP A 87 3.77 -1.24 -7.20
N CYS A 88 3.81 -1.08 -5.87
CA CYS A 88 4.95 -1.48 -5.04
C CYS A 88 4.52 -2.14 -3.73
N MET A 89 5.09 -3.30 -3.43
CA MET A 89 5.05 -3.91 -2.11
C MET A 89 6.28 -3.49 -1.30
N VAL A 90 6.08 -2.67 -0.27
CA VAL A 90 7.14 -2.22 0.63
C VAL A 90 7.27 -3.21 1.79
N ILE A 91 8.29 -4.07 1.71
CA ILE A 91 8.58 -5.12 2.68
C ILE A 91 9.47 -4.55 3.77
N VAL A 92 8.92 -4.34 4.95
CA VAL A 92 9.61 -3.72 6.09
C VAL A 92 10.12 -4.78 7.06
N GLU A 93 11.42 -4.79 7.28
CA GLU A 93 12.09 -5.59 8.29
C GLU A 93 13.00 -4.71 9.16
N SER A 94 13.37 -5.19 10.34
CA SER A 94 14.20 -4.44 11.29
C SER A 94 15.62 -4.97 11.28
N ALA A 95 16.61 -4.08 11.37
CA ALA A 95 18.02 -4.44 11.52
C ALA A 95 18.33 -5.12 12.87
N VAL A 96 17.53 -4.83 13.91
CA VAL A 96 17.77 -5.28 15.29
C VAL A 96 16.69 -6.20 15.84
N LYS A 97 15.63 -5.66 16.44
CA LYS A 97 14.52 -6.42 17.02
C LYS A 97 13.17 -5.96 16.45
N PRO A 98 12.33 -6.87 15.92
CA PRO A 98 12.63 -8.27 15.64
C PRO A 98 13.81 -8.43 14.68
N GLU A 99 14.59 -9.49 14.85
CA GLU A 99 15.74 -9.81 13.98
C GLU A 99 15.28 -10.01 12.55
N PHE A 100 16.03 -9.48 11.59
CA PHE A 100 15.68 -9.58 10.18
C PHE A 100 15.40 -11.03 9.78
N ASN A 101 14.22 -11.26 9.21
CA ASN A 101 13.81 -12.60 8.80
C ASN A 101 13.84 -12.75 7.28
N ARG A 102 14.93 -13.33 6.79
CA ARG A 102 15.15 -13.56 5.35
C ARG A 102 14.03 -14.39 4.71
N ARG A 103 13.56 -15.44 5.39
CA ARG A 103 12.48 -16.32 4.89
C ARG A 103 11.16 -15.57 4.68
N VAL A 104 10.88 -14.54 5.49
CA VAL A 104 9.69 -13.70 5.31
C VAL A 104 9.87 -12.80 4.10
N VAL A 105 11.05 -12.19 3.93
CA VAL A 105 11.36 -11.33 2.78
C VAL A 105 11.25 -12.12 1.47
N ASP A 106 11.89 -13.28 1.37
CA ASP A 106 11.84 -14.11 0.14
C ASP A 106 10.42 -14.51 -0.24
N ARG A 107 9.60 -14.87 0.76
CA ARG A 107 8.19 -15.23 0.54
C ARG A 107 7.37 -14.06 0.00
N LEU A 108 7.60 -12.86 0.53
CA LEU A 108 6.90 -11.65 0.11
C LEU A 108 7.39 -11.16 -1.26
N LEU A 109 8.69 -11.22 -1.54
CA LEU A 109 9.25 -10.97 -2.87
C LEU A 109 8.66 -11.91 -3.92
N ALA A 110 8.60 -13.21 -3.62
CA ALA A 110 7.96 -14.18 -4.50
C ALA A 110 6.47 -13.90 -4.69
N ALA A 111 5.76 -13.43 -3.65
CA ALA A 111 4.36 -13.05 -3.75
C ALA A 111 4.14 -11.80 -4.62
N ALA A 112 5.00 -10.78 -4.48
CA ALA A 112 4.96 -9.58 -5.32
C ALA A 112 5.20 -9.94 -6.80
N LYS A 113 6.23 -10.76 -7.08
CA LYS A 113 6.54 -11.25 -8.43
C LYS A 113 5.39 -12.02 -9.06
N ARG A 114 4.78 -12.97 -8.34
CA ARG A 114 3.61 -13.74 -8.84
C ARG A 114 2.40 -12.87 -9.17
N ARG A 115 2.28 -11.70 -8.54
CA ARG A 115 1.15 -10.78 -8.74
C ARG A 115 1.49 -9.61 -9.66
N GLY A 116 2.68 -9.57 -10.27
CA GLY A 116 3.07 -8.48 -11.17
C GLY A 116 3.15 -7.12 -10.46
N THR A 117 3.63 -7.10 -9.22
CA THR A 117 3.85 -5.89 -8.42
C THR A 117 5.35 -5.73 -8.18
N GLY A 118 5.87 -4.50 -8.28
CA GLY A 118 7.24 -4.21 -7.83
C GLY A 118 7.40 -4.46 -6.34
N ALA A 119 8.64 -4.60 -5.86
CA ALA A 119 8.92 -4.77 -4.45
C ALA A 119 10.12 -3.92 -4.03
N LEU A 120 10.03 -3.39 -2.81
CA LEU A 120 11.08 -2.63 -2.15
C LEU A 120 11.26 -3.18 -0.74
N VAL A 121 12.48 -3.61 -0.40
CA VAL A 121 12.81 -4.00 0.98
C VAL A 121 13.30 -2.77 1.74
N VAL A 122 12.69 -2.47 2.87
CA VAL A 122 13.12 -1.38 3.76
C VAL A 122 13.61 -1.98 5.07
N VAL A 123 14.89 -1.77 5.38
CA VAL A 123 15.48 -2.20 6.64
C VAL A 123 15.44 -1.03 7.61
N THR A 124 14.70 -1.13 8.70
CA THR A 124 14.51 -0.06 9.69
C THR A 124 15.45 -0.24 10.89
N LYS A 125 15.51 0.80 11.74
CA LYS A 125 16.28 0.80 13.00
C LYS A 125 17.78 0.57 12.79
N CYS A 126 18.31 1.01 11.64
CA CYS A 126 19.75 0.89 11.35
C CYS A 126 20.60 1.74 12.31
N ASP A 127 19.99 2.72 13.00
CA ASP A 127 20.61 3.49 14.08
C ASP A 127 20.93 2.68 15.35
N LEU A 128 20.41 1.46 15.49
CA LEU A 128 20.57 0.63 16.69
C LEU A 128 21.58 -0.50 16.51
N THR A 129 22.32 -0.54 15.41
CA THR A 129 23.29 -1.61 15.11
C THR A 129 24.52 -1.06 14.39
N ASP A 130 25.51 -1.92 14.19
CA ASP A 130 26.74 -1.60 13.47
C ASP A 130 26.44 -1.40 11.96
N GLU A 131 26.95 -0.31 11.40
CA GLU A 131 26.77 0.03 9.99
C GLU A 131 27.31 -1.05 9.05
N SER A 132 28.40 -1.73 9.42
CA SER A 132 29.01 -2.80 8.62
C SER A 132 28.07 -4.01 8.48
N LEU A 133 27.30 -4.35 9.52
CA LEU A 133 26.30 -5.42 9.49
C LEU A 133 25.15 -5.06 8.55
N VAL A 134 24.64 -3.84 8.65
CA VAL A 134 23.58 -3.36 7.74
C VAL A 134 24.07 -3.38 6.29
N ARG A 135 25.29 -2.90 6.05
CA ARG A 135 25.88 -2.81 4.72
C ARG A 135 26.07 -4.20 4.09
N SER A 136 26.62 -5.15 4.82
CA SER A 136 26.82 -6.52 4.33
C SER A 136 25.49 -7.20 3.98
N GLN A 137 24.47 -7.00 4.81
CA GLN A 137 23.14 -7.54 4.57
C GLN A 137 22.44 -6.91 3.36
N VAL A 138 22.58 -5.59 3.19
CA VAL A 138 22.09 -4.84 2.04
C VAL A 138 22.79 -5.30 0.76
N ALA A 139 24.12 -5.43 0.78
CA ALA A 139 24.91 -5.87 -0.37
C ALA A 139 24.46 -7.25 -0.87
N ARG A 140 24.26 -8.21 0.04
CA ARG A 140 23.79 -9.55 -0.30
C ARG A 140 22.42 -9.54 -1.01
N LEU A 141 21.48 -8.73 -0.54
CA LEU A 141 20.17 -8.60 -1.20
C LEU A 141 20.29 -7.91 -2.56
N ALA A 142 21.14 -6.89 -2.66
CA ALA A 142 21.38 -6.16 -3.91
C ALA A 142 22.02 -7.04 -4.99
N GLU A 143 22.96 -7.93 -4.63
CA GLU A 143 23.56 -8.93 -5.53
C GLU A 143 22.52 -9.87 -6.15
N GLU A 144 21.41 -10.09 -5.45
CA GLU A 144 20.28 -10.90 -5.92
C GLU A 144 19.25 -10.08 -6.73
N GLY A 145 19.55 -8.81 -7.00
CA GLY A 145 18.69 -7.89 -7.74
C GLY A 145 17.52 -7.32 -6.93
N VAL A 146 17.57 -7.41 -5.60
CA VAL A 146 16.53 -6.86 -4.71
C VAL A 146 16.79 -5.38 -4.46
N ASP A 147 15.79 -4.54 -4.74
CA ASP A 147 15.83 -3.13 -4.34
C ASP A 147 15.65 -3.03 -2.83
N VAL A 148 16.71 -2.62 -2.13
CA VAL A 148 16.77 -2.54 -0.67
C VAL A 148 17.26 -1.17 -0.22
N VAL A 149 16.60 -0.60 0.79
CA VAL A 149 16.96 0.69 1.36
C VAL A 149 17.08 0.56 2.88
N PRO A 150 18.30 0.71 3.46
CA PRO A 150 18.46 0.84 4.89
C PRO A 150 17.96 2.21 5.36
N THR A 151 17.29 2.24 6.51
CA THR A 151 16.62 3.43 7.03
C THR A 151 16.77 3.57 8.54
N SER A 152 16.75 4.82 8.99
CA SER A 152 16.50 5.18 10.37
C SER A 152 15.43 6.26 10.42
N ALA A 153 14.36 6.00 11.19
CA ALA A 153 13.35 7.02 11.47
C ALA A 153 13.84 8.08 12.48
N VAL A 154 14.96 7.82 13.18
CA VAL A 154 15.55 8.74 14.15
C VAL A 154 16.42 9.77 13.44
N SER A 155 17.37 9.32 12.63
CA SER A 155 18.27 10.23 11.90
C SER A 155 17.71 10.70 10.55
N GLY A 156 16.64 10.06 10.06
CA GLY A 156 16.07 10.34 8.74
C GLY A 156 16.83 9.69 7.58
N ALA A 157 17.88 8.92 7.86
CA ALA A 157 18.67 8.21 6.85
C ALA A 157 17.78 7.31 5.98
N GLY A 158 18.02 7.32 4.66
CA GLY A 158 17.33 6.51 3.66
C GLY A 158 15.88 6.94 3.34
N LEU A 159 15.24 7.81 4.14
CA LEU A 159 13.83 8.18 3.94
C LEU A 159 13.58 8.89 2.61
N ALA A 160 14.51 9.73 2.14
CA ALA A 160 14.40 10.39 0.84
C ALA A 160 14.43 9.37 -0.32
N ALA A 161 15.27 8.35 -0.22
CA ALA A 161 15.39 7.28 -1.21
C ALA A 161 14.12 6.40 -1.25
N VAL A 162 13.50 6.16 -0.09
CA VAL A 162 12.19 5.49 -0.02
C VAL A 162 11.11 6.38 -0.66
N ARG A 163 10.99 7.66 -0.26
CA ARG A 163 10.00 8.58 -0.84
C ARG A 163 10.08 8.66 -2.36
N ALA A 164 11.29 8.73 -2.93
CA ALA A 164 11.49 8.76 -4.37
C ALA A 164 10.91 7.52 -5.08
N ARG A 165 11.00 6.34 -4.46
CA ARG A 165 10.47 5.08 -5.01
C ARG A 165 8.95 4.94 -4.87
N LEU A 166 8.33 5.65 -3.92
CA LEU A 166 6.88 5.56 -3.65
C LEU A 166 6.08 6.69 -4.30
N ARG A 167 6.74 7.76 -4.73
CA ARG A 167 6.07 8.95 -5.29
C ARG A 167 5.17 8.59 -6.48
N GLY A 168 3.91 9.02 -6.42
CA GLY A 168 2.93 8.82 -7.48
C GLY A 168 2.41 7.39 -7.61
N ARG A 169 2.71 6.50 -6.65
CA ARG A 169 2.40 5.07 -6.72
C ARG A 169 1.44 4.63 -5.62
N ILE A 170 0.68 3.57 -5.87
CA ILE A 170 -0.03 2.82 -4.83
C ILE A 170 0.96 1.83 -4.22
N SER A 171 1.27 2.01 -2.94
CA SER A 171 2.31 1.23 -2.25
C SER A 171 1.74 0.51 -1.02
N ALA A 172 1.80 -0.83 -1.00
CA ALA A 172 1.34 -1.61 0.14
C ALA A 172 2.49 -1.86 1.13
N ILE A 173 2.35 -1.41 2.38
CA ILE A 173 3.39 -1.59 3.40
C ILE A 173 3.11 -2.86 4.19
N VAL A 174 4.03 -3.82 4.13
CA VAL A 174 3.90 -5.13 4.78
C VAL A 174 5.12 -5.44 5.64
N GLY A 175 4.97 -6.27 6.66
CA GLY A 175 6.07 -6.65 7.55
C GLY A 175 5.55 -7.12 8.90
N ARG A 176 6.41 -7.79 9.69
CA ARG A 176 6.01 -8.35 10.99
C ARG A 176 5.67 -7.25 12.02
N PRO A 177 4.90 -7.55 13.09
CA PRO A 177 4.73 -6.63 14.21
C PRO A 177 6.09 -6.21 14.79
N GLY A 178 6.22 -4.95 15.22
CA GLY A 178 7.43 -4.44 15.87
C GLY A 178 8.59 -4.04 14.94
N VAL A 179 8.54 -4.34 13.64
CA VAL A 179 9.60 -3.96 12.67
C VAL A 179 9.63 -2.46 12.32
N GLY A 180 8.79 -1.63 12.95
CA GLY A 180 8.85 -0.17 12.78
C GLY A 180 8.03 0.42 11.62
N LYS A 181 7.06 -0.31 11.03
CA LYS A 181 6.18 0.20 9.95
C LYS A 181 5.53 1.56 10.27
N SER A 182 4.88 1.69 11.44
CA SER A 182 4.22 2.95 11.82
C SER A 182 5.19 4.11 11.93
N ARG A 183 6.36 3.85 12.53
CA ARG A 183 7.40 4.87 12.69
C ARG A 183 8.00 5.28 11.35
N LEU A 184 8.17 4.32 10.43
CA LEU A 184 8.59 4.58 9.06
C LEU A 184 7.56 5.47 8.33
N VAL A 185 6.26 5.13 8.39
CA VAL A 185 5.19 5.92 7.75
C VAL A 185 5.17 7.36 8.25
N ARG A 186 5.23 7.57 9.57
CA ARG A 186 5.30 8.92 10.17
C ARG A 186 6.52 9.70 9.70
N ALA A 187 7.67 9.04 9.61
CA ALA A 187 8.91 9.68 9.18
C ALA A 187 8.92 9.97 7.67
N LEU A 188 8.24 9.15 6.86
CA LEU A 188 8.07 9.40 5.43
C LEU A 188 7.12 10.58 5.18
N TYR A 189 6.03 10.67 5.95
CA TYR A 189 4.96 11.64 5.79
C TYR A 189 4.63 12.35 7.12
N PRO A 190 5.43 13.35 7.51
CA PRO A 190 5.16 14.13 8.72
C PRO A 190 3.77 14.76 8.67
N GLY A 191 3.03 14.71 9.79
CA GLY A 191 1.63 15.17 9.87
C GLY A 191 0.59 14.14 9.43
N HIS A 192 1.02 13.01 8.87
CA HIS A 192 0.18 11.83 8.75
C HIS A 192 0.26 11.06 10.07
N ASP A 193 -0.82 11.06 10.86
CA ASP A 193 -0.86 10.35 12.14
C ASP A 193 -1.52 8.97 12.03
N PRO A 194 -0.74 7.88 12.01
CA PRO A 194 -1.26 6.53 12.08
C PRO A 194 -1.60 6.04 13.50
N GLU A 195 -1.52 6.86 14.55
CA GLU A 195 -2.06 6.52 15.89
C GLU A 195 -3.49 7.03 16.09
N ALA A 196 -3.86 8.17 15.51
CA ALA A 196 -5.26 8.58 15.34
C ALA A 196 -6.06 7.61 14.45
N ASP A 197 -5.37 6.84 13.61
CA ASP A 197 -5.97 5.79 12.82
C ASP A 197 -5.59 4.41 13.36
N PRO A 198 -6.53 3.63 13.93
CA PRO A 198 -6.29 2.22 14.18
C PRO A 198 -5.85 1.46 12.92
N ALA A 199 -5.94 2.04 11.71
CA ALA A 199 -4.91 2.16 10.67
C ALA A 199 -3.84 1.07 10.62
N ILE A 200 -2.77 1.25 11.38
CA ILE A 200 -1.62 0.33 11.27
C ILE A 200 -1.88 -1.01 12.01
N ALA A 201 -3.06 -1.14 12.63
CA ALA A 201 -3.70 -2.38 13.06
C ALA A 201 -5.04 -2.68 12.32
N THR A 202 -5.42 -1.95 11.26
CA THR A 202 -6.81 -1.97 10.76
C THR A 202 -7.23 -3.26 10.11
N ARG A 203 -8.55 -3.46 10.20
CA ARG A 203 -9.28 -4.66 9.78
C ARG A 203 -9.47 -4.75 8.26
N ARG A 204 -9.08 -3.75 7.46
CA ARG A 204 -9.39 -3.60 6.01
C ARG A 204 -8.30 -2.79 5.31
N ALA A 205 -8.18 -2.93 3.98
CA ALA A 205 -7.31 -2.06 3.17
C ALA A 205 -8.00 -0.71 3.00
N GLU A 206 -7.28 0.36 3.27
CA GLU A 206 -7.65 1.73 2.93
C GLU A 206 -6.43 2.38 2.25
N LEU A 207 -6.67 3.18 1.20
CA LEU A 207 -5.63 3.93 0.49
C LEU A 207 -5.53 5.32 1.13
N HIS A 208 -4.39 5.57 1.77
CA HIS A 208 -4.08 6.86 2.37
C HIS A 208 -3.31 7.71 1.37
N PRO A 209 -3.82 8.87 0.94
CA PRO A 209 -3.09 9.75 0.03
C PRO A 209 -1.82 10.26 0.70
N VAL A 210 -0.74 10.38 -0.07
CA VAL A 210 0.55 10.84 0.46
C VAL A 210 1.07 12.08 -0.27
N PRO A 211 1.82 12.96 0.43
CA PRO A 211 2.50 14.09 -0.19
C PRO A 211 3.36 13.66 -1.39
N GLY A 212 3.27 14.42 -2.48
CA GLY A 212 3.96 14.10 -3.74
C GLY A 212 3.18 13.18 -4.68
N GLY A 213 1.96 12.79 -4.30
CA GLY A 213 1.03 11.97 -5.10
C GLY A 213 1.18 10.47 -4.83
N GLY A 214 0.13 9.71 -5.16
CA GLY A 214 0.03 8.28 -4.88
C GLY A 214 -0.66 7.96 -3.56
N TYR A 215 -0.60 6.70 -3.16
CA TYR A 215 -1.28 6.19 -1.98
C TYR A 215 -0.40 5.18 -1.23
N VAL A 216 -0.57 5.14 0.07
CA VAL A 216 -0.07 4.03 0.90
C VAL A 216 -1.24 3.19 1.35
N VAL A 217 -1.11 1.87 1.19
CA VAL A 217 -2.07 0.90 1.72
C VAL A 217 -1.50 0.34 3.02
N LEU A 218 -2.23 0.53 4.11
CA LEU A 218 -1.88 0.11 5.46
C LEU A 218 -2.68 -1.12 5.92
#